data_AF-A0A9P4HC21-F1
#
_entry.id   AF-A0A9P4HC21-F1
#
_cell.length_a   1.000
_cell.length_b   1.000
_cell.length_c   1.000
_cell.angle_alpha   90.00
_cell.angle_beta   90.00
_cell.angle_gamma   90.00
#
_symmetry.space_group_name_H-M   'P 1'
#
loop_
_entity.id
_entity.type
_entity.pdbx_description
1 polymer ?
#
loop_
_entity_poly.entity_id
_entity_poly.type
_entity_poly.pdbx_seq_one_letter_code
_entity_poly.pdbx_strand_id
1 'polypeptide(L)'
;MIYQQHFVQEQVPKVSVLTKAFVDEKASKRAAAKGVAAPQPEDVDIRQEKYMIRSVLLTGERVPVYIGKDVIAEIRKPLLKPTSTKVADIYKEGAVILPEDTEKEGVKHLLGYMSYVAGTTKKPAKMRTALSTFDALSVCAAAKLMGVEKYTDNVYKAVDAYLHKYTPEYEDIDAILAFRTSHARFYNIVVDHLATLVWQETIPDPEEFQEYLRKNAILAKSIDGVNSAYKKQQAQKEKDERDTANWAAKNAKKARLEDSIRKKMQGPLEKRQKFDAEEKYYWINTYGKQPPKGCA
;
A
#
# COMPACT_ATOMS: atom_id res chain seq x y z
N MET A 1 63.29 -23.29 -15.58
CA MET A 1 62.11 -22.51 -16.01
C MET A 1 60.91 -23.43 -15.97
N ILE A 2 60.04 -23.27 -14.97
CA ILE A 2 58.84 -24.09 -14.79
C ILE A 2 57.66 -23.26 -15.30
N TYR A 3 57.05 -23.68 -16.40
CA TYR A 3 55.82 -23.06 -16.92
C TYR A 3 54.64 -23.53 -16.06
N GLN A 4 54.11 -22.65 -15.21
CA GLN A 4 52.82 -22.84 -14.57
C GLN A 4 51.72 -22.66 -15.62
N GLN A 5 51.04 -23.75 -15.98
CA GLN A 5 49.79 -23.71 -16.73
C GLN A 5 48.68 -23.15 -15.82
N HIS A 6 48.28 -21.92 -16.08
CA HIS A 6 47.04 -21.37 -15.53
C HIS A 6 45.85 -22.08 -16.19
N PHE A 7 45.23 -23.01 -15.45
CA PHE A 7 43.92 -23.54 -15.78
C PHE A 7 42.89 -22.41 -15.60
N VAL A 8 42.43 -21.85 -16.70
CA VAL A 8 41.23 -21.01 -16.73
C VAL A 8 40.04 -21.94 -16.51
N GLN A 9 39.40 -21.87 -15.35
CA GLN A 9 38.11 -22.52 -15.15
C GLN A 9 37.09 -21.87 -16.09
N GLU A 10 36.79 -22.53 -17.21
CA GLU A 10 35.62 -22.21 -18.02
C GLU A 10 34.38 -22.32 -17.13
N GLN A 11 33.74 -21.20 -16.85
CA GLN A 11 32.43 -21.19 -16.22
C GLN A 11 31.45 -21.87 -17.17
N VAL A 12 31.06 -23.10 -16.84
CA VAL A 12 30.00 -23.83 -17.53
C VAL A 12 28.77 -22.92 -17.59
N PRO A 13 28.24 -22.60 -18.80
CA PRO A 13 27.11 -21.70 -18.91
C PRO A 13 25.93 -22.28 -18.14
N LYS A 14 25.42 -21.52 -17.15
CA LYS A 14 24.19 -21.85 -16.43
C LYS A 14 23.10 -22.11 -17.47
N VAL A 15 22.66 -23.37 -17.56
CA VAL A 15 21.53 -23.79 -18.38
C VAL A 15 20.34 -22.89 -18.06
N SER A 16 19.74 -22.28 -19.08
CA SER A 16 18.62 -21.35 -18.93
C SER A 16 17.51 -22.00 -18.10
N VAL A 17 16.97 -21.22 -17.16
CA VAL A 17 15.85 -21.60 -16.29
C VAL A 17 14.67 -22.14 -17.10
N LEU A 18 14.43 -21.59 -18.29
CA LEU A 18 13.37 -22.05 -19.17
C LEU A 18 13.66 -23.43 -19.77
N THR A 19 14.92 -23.75 -20.09
CA THR A 19 15.29 -25.10 -20.54
C THR A 19 15.06 -26.12 -19.42
N LYS A 20 15.25 -25.75 -18.15
CA LYS A 20 14.86 -26.61 -17.01
C LYS A 20 13.35 -26.75 -16.89
N ALA A 21 12.60 -25.65 -17.01
CA ALA A 21 11.14 -25.65 -16.96
C ALA A 21 10.48 -26.53 -18.04
N PHE A 22 11.09 -26.65 -19.24
CA PHE A 22 10.63 -27.60 -20.28
C PHE A 22 11.06 -29.05 -20.02
N VAL A 23 12.17 -29.28 -19.32
CA VAL A 23 12.68 -30.63 -19.00
C VAL A 23 11.97 -31.24 -17.78
N ASP A 24 11.37 -30.42 -16.92
CA ASP A 24 10.85 -30.83 -15.60
C ASP A 24 9.45 -31.47 -15.59
N GLU A 25 8.76 -31.62 -16.71
CA GLU A 25 7.45 -32.32 -16.70
C GLU A 25 7.59 -33.80 -16.28
N LYS A 26 8.72 -34.45 -16.61
CA LYS A 26 9.07 -35.79 -16.11
C LYS A 26 9.58 -35.77 -14.66
N ALA A 27 10.26 -34.70 -14.24
CA ALA A 27 10.79 -34.57 -12.88
C ALA A 27 9.66 -34.31 -11.87
N SER A 28 8.68 -33.48 -12.24
CA SER A 28 7.47 -33.20 -11.46
C SER A 28 6.65 -34.47 -11.22
N LYS A 29 6.43 -35.30 -12.24
CA LYS A 29 5.78 -36.61 -12.07
C LYS A 29 6.55 -37.54 -11.12
N ARG A 30 7.89 -37.49 -11.11
CA ARG A 30 8.73 -38.28 -10.19
C ARG A 30 8.72 -37.72 -8.76
N ALA A 31 8.65 -36.40 -8.57
CA ALA A 31 8.55 -35.75 -7.26
C ALA A 31 7.20 -36.07 -6.59
N ALA A 32 6.12 -36.00 -7.37
CA ALA A 32 4.78 -36.40 -6.93
C ALA A 32 4.72 -37.88 -6.50
N ALA A 33 5.34 -38.78 -7.26
CA ALA A 33 5.44 -40.20 -6.90
C ALA A 33 6.27 -40.46 -5.62
N LYS A 34 7.14 -39.52 -5.23
CA LYS A 34 7.97 -39.61 -4.01
C LYS A 34 7.37 -38.85 -2.82
N GLY A 35 6.18 -38.27 -2.94
CA GLY A 35 5.58 -37.45 -1.88
C GLY A 35 6.37 -36.17 -1.58
N VAL A 36 7.27 -35.75 -2.46
CA VAL A 36 8.02 -34.49 -2.33
C VAL A 36 7.19 -33.39 -2.97
N ALA A 37 7.00 -32.28 -2.26
CA ALA A 37 6.31 -31.10 -2.80
C ALA A 37 6.93 -30.72 -4.15
N ALA A 38 6.10 -30.64 -5.20
CA ALA A 38 6.57 -30.26 -6.52
C ALA A 38 7.26 -28.89 -6.44
N PRO A 39 8.42 -28.71 -7.11
CA PRO A 39 9.04 -27.39 -7.18
C PRO A 39 8.00 -26.41 -7.71
N GLN A 40 7.75 -25.34 -6.95
CA GLN A 40 6.86 -24.27 -7.38
C GLN A 40 7.43 -23.73 -8.70
N PRO A 41 6.58 -23.49 -9.72
CA PRO A 41 7.05 -22.92 -10.98
C PRO A 41 7.87 -21.68 -10.65
N GLU A 42 9.15 -21.68 -11.06
CA GLU A 42 10.01 -20.53 -10.85
C GLU A 42 9.32 -19.33 -11.49
N ASP A 43 9.13 -18.26 -10.72
CA ASP A 43 8.45 -17.06 -11.17
C ASP A 43 9.33 -16.30 -12.19
N VAL A 44 9.44 -16.82 -13.41
CA VAL A 44 10.38 -16.32 -14.43
C VAL A 44 9.93 -14.95 -14.93
N ASP A 45 10.81 -13.96 -14.86
CA ASP A 45 10.64 -12.68 -15.54
C ASP A 45 11.27 -12.75 -16.94
N ILE A 46 10.44 -12.96 -17.95
CA ILE A 46 10.92 -13.11 -19.33
C ILE A 46 11.61 -11.85 -19.86
N ARG A 47 11.47 -10.68 -19.22
CA ARG A 47 12.20 -9.47 -19.62
C ARG A 47 13.71 -9.62 -19.44
N GLN A 48 14.15 -10.48 -18.53
CA GLN A 48 15.56 -10.75 -18.25
C GLN A 48 16.17 -11.82 -19.16
N GLU A 49 15.32 -12.56 -19.88
CA GLU A 49 15.75 -13.64 -20.75
C GLU A 49 16.30 -13.13 -22.09
N LYS A 50 17.20 -13.88 -22.72
CA LYS A 50 17.73 -13.56 -24.05
C LYS A 50 16.62 -13.72 -25.10
N TYR A 51 16.69 -12.92 -26.18
CA TYR A 51 15.71 -12.97 -27.28
C TYR A 51 15.46 -14.40 -27.81
N MET A 52 16.52 -15.17 -28.04
CA MET A 52 16.41 -16.56 -28.52
C MET A 52 15.53 -17.45 -27.63
N ILE A 53 15.51 -17.20 -26.32
CA ILE A 53 14.69 -17.96 -25.37
C ILE A 53 13.26 -17.41 -25.37
N ARG A 54 13.11 -16.08 -25.36
CA ARG A 54 11.80 -15.41 -25.39
C ARG A 54 10.99 -15.75 -26.64
N SER A 55 11.63 -15.79 -27.81
CA SER A 55 10.96 -16.05 -29.09
C SER A 55 10.40 -17.47 -29.17
N VAL A 56 11.03 -18.44 -28.50
CA VAL A 56 10.51 -19.82 -28.39
C VAL A 56 9.17 -19.85 -27.64
N LEU A 57 8.94 -18.95 -26.69
CA LEU A 57 7.67 -18.85 -25.95
C LEU A 57 6.48 -18.45 -26.85
N LEU A 58 6.75 -17.88 -28.03
CA LEU A 58 5.73 -17.55 -29.03
C LEU A 58 5.36 -18.73 -29.94
N THR A 59 6.05 -19.86 -29.82
CA THR A 59 5.77 -21.09 -30.56
C THR A 59 4.84 -22.01 -29.76
N GLY A 60 4.17 -22.95 -30.42
CA GLY A 60 3.31 -23.95 -29.75
C GLY A 60 1.82 -23.59 -29.66
N GLU A 61 1.10 -24.36 -28.84
CA GLU A 61 -0.36 -24.32 -28.69
C GLU A 61 -0.88 -22.93 -28.27
N ARG A 62 -1.91 -22.44 -28.94
CA ARG A 62 -2.68 -21.27 -28.52
C ARG A 62 -3.81 -21.69 -27.62
N VAL A 63 -4.01 -20.94 -26.55
CA VAL A 63 -5.01 -21.18 -25.53
C VAL A 63 -5.96 -20.00 -25.54
N PRO A 64 -7.27 -20.21 -25.76
CA PRO A 64 -8.26 -19.15 -25.67
C PRO A 64 -8.39 -18.65 -24.22
N VAL A 65 -8.58 -17.33 -24.07
CA VAL A 65 -8.83 -16.67 -22.79
C VAL A 65 -10.30 -16.24 -22.76
N TYR A 66 -11.07 -16.85 -21.86
CA TYR A 66 -12.49 -16.60 -21.68
C TYR A 66 -12.76 -15.66 -20.51
N ILE A 67 -13.72 -14.76 -20.71
CA ILE A 67 -14.42 -14.02 -19.65
C ILE A 67 -15.90 -14.37 -19.81
N GLY A 68 -16.46 -15.14 -18.88
CA GLY A 68 -17.77 -15.76 -19.04
C GLY A 68 -17.81 -16.68 -20.25
N LYS A 69 -18.67 -16.37 -21.23
CA LYS A 69 -18.83 -17.15 -22.48
C LYS A 69 -18.02 -16.61 -23.65
N ASP A 70 -17.44 -15.42 -23.50
CA ASP A 70 -16.79 -14.72 -24.58
C ASP A 70 -15.29 -15.05 -24.63
N VAL A 71 -14.78 -15.38 -25.82
CA VAL A 71 -13.33 -15.44 -26.08
C VAL A 71 -12.82 -14.03 -26.31
N ILE A 72 -11.94 -13.56 -25.44
CA ILE A 72 -11.47 -12.16 -25.47
C ILE A 72 -10.11 -12.04 -26.16
N ALA A 73 -9.25 -13.04 -26.01
CA ALA A 73 -7.91 -13.09 -26.56
C ALA A 73 -7.38 -14.53 -26.61
N GLU A 74 -6.19 -14.72 -27.17
CA GLU A 74 -5.44 -15.98 -27.13
C GLU A 74 -4.06 -15.75 -26.53
N ILE A 75 -3.57 -16.70 -25.72
CA ILE A 75 -2.19 -16.72 -25.22
C ILE A 75 -1.51 -18.03 -25.62
N ARG A 76 -0.21 -17.98 -25.92
CA ARG A 76 0.59 -19.19 -26.16
C ARG A 76 0.82 -19.92 -24.84
N LYS A 77 0.52 -21.22 -24.77
CA LYS A 77 0.74 -22.05 -23.57
C LYS A 77 2.19 -22.02 -23.08
N PRO A 78 3.21 -22.05 -23.96
CA PRO A 78 4.61 -21.89 -23.55
C PRO A 78 4.93 -20.52 -22.95
N LEU A 79 4.19 -19.46 -23.29
CA LEU A 79 4.32 -18.15 -22.66
C LEU A 79 3.62 -18.12 -21.30
N LEU A 80 2.42 -18.69 -21.20
CA LEU A 80 1.61 -18.68 -19.98
C LEU A 80 2.27 -19.47 -18.83
N LYS A 81 2.69 -20.72 -19.10
CA LYS A 81 3.20 -21.65 -18.08
C LYS A 81 4.34 -21.10 -17.21
N PRO A 82 5.41 -20.51 -17.76
CA PRO A 82 6.53 -20.02 -16.97
C PRO A 82 6.36 -18.60 -16.43
N THR A 83 5.38 -17.83 -16.92
CA THR A 83 5.23 -16.41 -16.53
C THR A 83 4.21 -16.18 -15.44
N SER A 84 3.21 -17.06 -15.32
CA SER A 84 2.10 -16.92 -14.39
C SER A 84 2.30 -17.77 -13.14
N THR A 85 2.06 -17.16 -11.98
CA THR A 85 2.04 -17.85 -10.68
C THR A 85 0.71 -18.54 -10.40
N LYS A 86 -0.32 -18.30 -11.23
CA LYS A 86 -1.70 -18.78 -11.03
C LYS A 86 -2.18 -19.70 -12.14
N VAL A 87 -1.26 -20.27 -12.93
CA VAL A 87 -1.62 -21.15 -14.06
C VAL A 87 -2.55 -22.27 -13.62
N ALA A 88 -2.30 -22.91 -12.47
CA ALA A 88 -3.14 -23.99 -11.96
C ALA A 88 -4.58 -23.55 -11.67
N ASP A 89 -4.78 -22.29 -11.27
CA ASP A 89 -6.09 -21.74 -10.90
C ASP A 89 -6.89 -21.31 -12.13
N ILE A 90 -6.20 -20.71 -13.11
CA ILE A 90 -6.84 -20.06 -14.27
C ILE A 90 -6.89 -20.95 -15.51
N TYR A 91 -6.01 -21.94 -15.65
CA TYR A 91 -5.96 -22.83 -16.82
C TYR A 91 -6.73 -24.12 -16.59
N LYS A 92 -7.90 -24.25 -17.21
CA LYS A 92 -8.83 -25.39 -17.07
C LYS A 92 -9.28 -25.86 -18.45
N GLU A 93 -9.32 -27.18 -18.64
CA GLU A 93 -9.89 -27.79 -19.87
C GLU A 93 -9.28 -27.26 -21.19
N GLY A 94 -8.02 -26.83 -21.18
CA GLY A 94 -7.37 -26.31 -22.39
C GLY A 94 -7.61 -24.81 -22.65
N ALA A 95 -8.22 -24.09 -21.71
CA ALA A 95 -8.52 -22.67 -21.79
C ALA A 95 -8.08 -21.91 -20.54
N VAL A 96 -7.86 -20.60 -20.66
CA VAL A 96 -7.77 -19.70 -19.50
C VAL A 96 -9.18 -19.17 -19.20
N ILE A 97 -9.67 -19.36 -17.98
CA ILE A 97 -11.01 -18.92 -17.56
C ILE A 97 -10.85 -17.84 -16.48
N LEU A 98 -11.30 -16.62 -16.78
CA LEU A 98 -11.29 -15.48 -15.87
C LEU A 98 -12.71 -15.18 -15.35
N PRO A 99 -12.85 -14.53 -14.19
CA PRO A 99 -14.15 -14.08 -13.66
C PRO A 99 -14.93 -13.20 -14.64
N GLU A 100 -16.27 -13.30 -14.65
CA GLU A 100 -17.14 -12.57 -15.60
C GLU A 100 -17.05 -11.05 -15.47
N ASP A 101 -16.69 -10.54 -14.29
CA ASP A 101 -16.49 -9.12 -13.98
C ASP A 101 -15.09 -8.60 -14.37
N THR A 102 -14.28 -9.42 -15.04
CA THR A 102 -12.95 -8.99 -15.50
C THR A 102 -13.06 -8.04 -16.69
N GLU A 103 -12.37 -6.90 -16.60
CA GLU A 103 -12.33 -5.92 -17.68
C GLU A 103 -11.57 -6.44 -18.91
N LYS A 104 -12.27 -6.50 -20.06
CA LYS A 104 -11.81 -7.19 -21.27
C LYS A 104 -10.60 -6.51 -21.89
N GLU A 105 -10.60 -5.17 -21.96
CA GLU A 105 -9.52 -4.41 -22.58
C GLU A 105 -8.22 -4.48 -21.76
N GLY A 106 -8.31 -4.53 -20.43
CA GLY A 106 -7.14 -4.73 -19.56
C GLY A 106 -6.42 -6.05 -19.83
N VAL A 107 -7.19 -7.13 -20.04
CA VAL A 107 -6.64 -8.45 -20.42
C VAL A 107 -5.97 -8.38 -21.80
N LYS A 108 -6.62 -7.78 -22.81
CA LYS A 108 -6.03 -7.64 -24.14
C LYS A 108 -4.73 -6.83 -24.12
N HIS A 109 -4.70 -5.71 -23.40
CA HIS A 109 -3.50 -4.88 -23.25
C HIS A 109 -2.36 -5.64 -22.57
N LEU A 110 -2.65 -6.38 -21.49
CA LEU A 110 -1.67 -7.21 -20.80
C LEU A 110 -1.08 -8.28 -21.71
N LEU A 111 -1.92 -9.04 -22.41
CA LEU A 111 -1.50 -10.12 -23.30
C LEU A 111 -0.74 -9.61 -24.52
N GLY A 112 -1.17 -8.47 -25.07
CA GLY A 112 -0.46 -7.75 -26.11
C GLY A 112 0.94 -7.34 -25.66
N TYR A 113 1.08 -6.81 -24.45
CA TYR A 113 2.38 -6.47 -23.86
C TYR A 113 3.27 -7.70 -23.67
N MET A 114 2.74 -8.80 -23.10
CA MET A 114 3.52 -10.03 -22.92
C MET A 114 4.01 -10.61 -24.26
N SER A 115 3.16 -10.58 -25.28
CA SER A 115 3.52 -10.99 -26.64
C SER A 115 4.61 -10.10 -27.23
N TYR A 116 4.52 -8.77 -27.02
CA TYR A 116 5.58 -7.83 -27.40
C TYR A 116 6.91 -8.13 -26.70
N VAL A 117 6.90 -8.36 -25.38
CA VAL A 117 8.10 -8.68 -24.60
C VAL A 117 8.76 -9.96 -25.13
N ALA A 118 7.95 -10.96 -25.47
CA ALA A 118 8.43 -12.21 -26.01
C ALA A 118 9.00 -12.07 -27.46
N GLY A 119 8.37 -11.22 -28.28
CA GLY A 119 8.69 -11.07 -29.71
C GLY A 119 9.73 -10.01 -30.06
N THR A 120 10.03 -9.07 -29.17
CA THR A 120 11.00 -8.01 -29.46
C THR A 120 12.44 -8.53 -29.44
N THR A 121 13.21 -8.23 -30.49
CA THR A 121 14.65 -8.51 -30.59
C THR A 121 15.50 -7.64 -29.67
N LYS A 122 15.00 -6.43 -29.37
CA LYS A 122 15.66 -5.47 -28.47
C LYS A 122 15.42 -5.85 -27.00
N LYS A 123 16.08 -5.13 -26.07
CA LYS A 123 15.72 -5.19 -24.65
C LYS A 123 14.26 -4.73 -24.50
N PRO A 124 13.35 -5.55 -23.94
CA PRO A 124 11.95 -5.18 -23.80
C PRO A 124 11.81 -3.93 -22.94
N ALA A 125 11.02 -2.97 -23.41
CA ALA A 125 10.63 -1.82 -22.61
C ALA A 125 9.65 -2.26 -21.50
N LYS A 126 9.62 -1.51 -20.39
CA LYS A 126 8.55 -1.61 -19.40
C LYS A 126 7.21 -1.26 -20.05
N MET A 127 6.11 -1.75 -19.48
CA MET A 127 4.77 -1.37 -19.92
C MET A 127 4.61 0.15 -19.84
N ARG A 128 3.99 0.75 -20.87
CA ARG A 128 3.79 2.20 -20.93
C ARG A 128 2.92 2.66 -19.76
N THR A 129 3.29 3.78 -19.16
CA THR A 129 2.56 4.41 -18.04
C THR A 129 1.62 5.53 -18.49
N ALA A 130 1.67 5.92 -19.76
CA ALA A 130 0.75 6.89 -20.36
C ALA A 130 -0.57 6.20 -20.74
N LEU A 131 -1.24 5.65 -19.73
CA LEU A 131 -2.57 5.05 -19.80
C LEU A 131 -3.51 5.94 -18.98
N SER A 132 -4.80 5.94 -19.33
CA SER A 132 -5.82 6.47 -18.40
C SER A 132 -5.74 5.71 -17.07
N THR A 133 -6.16 6.31 -15.96
CA THR A 133 -6.21 5.61 -14.66
C THR A 133 -7.06 4.35 -14.76
N PHE A 134 -8.18 4.39 -15.48
CA PHE A 134 -9.02 3.22 -15.74
C PHE A 134 -8.24 2.10 -16.43
N ASP A 135 -7.56 2.38 -17.55
CA ASP A 135 -6.79 1.37 -18.28
C ASP A 135 -5.63 0.83 -17.44
N ALA A 136 -4.94 1.71 -16.70
CA ALA A 136 -3.83 1.34 -15.83
C ALA A 136 -4.29 0.37 -14.73
N LEU A 137 -5.40 0.66 -14.06
CA LEU A 137 -5.98 -0.17 -13.01
C LEU A 137 -6.56 -1.48 -13.56
N SER A 138 -7.20 -1.41 -14.72
CA SER A 138 -7.73 -2.56 -15.46
C SER A 138 -6.63 -3.57 -15.81
N VAL A 139 -5.52 -3.10 -16.38
CA VAL A 139 -4.36 -3.95 -16.69
C VAL A 139 -3.71 -4.52 -15.42
N CYS A 140 -3.60 -3.74 -14.35
CA CYS A 140 -3.09 -4.24 -13.07
C CYS A 140 -4.01 -5.30 -12.43
N ALA A 141 -5.33 -5.14 -12.54
CA ALA A 141 -6.30 -6.10 -12.05
C ALA A 141 -6.22 -7.42 -12.85
N ALA A 142 -6.16 -7.32 -14.18
CA ALA A 142 -5.95 -8.47 -15.06
C ALA A 142 -4.64 -9.20 -14.73
N ALA A 143 -3.55 -8.46 -14.49
CA ALA A 143 -2.26 -9.04 -14.14
C ALA A 143 -2.31 -9.77 -12.80
N LYS A 144 -3.03 -9.23 -11.81
CA LYS A 144 -3.24 -9.87 -10.50
C LYS A 144 -4.06 -11.15 -10.61
N LEU A 145 -5.09 -11.17 -11.45
CA LEU A 145 -5.89 -12.37 -11.71
C LEU A 145 -5.07 -13.45 -12.42
N MET A 146 -4.26 -13.05 -13.40
CA MET A 146 -3.41 -13.97 -14.16
C MET A 146 -2.11 -14.35 -13.44
N GLY A 147 -1.78 -13.75 -12.29
CA GLY A 147 -0.55 -14.04 -11.54
C GLY A 147 0.72 -13.57 -12.25
N VAL A 148 0.65 -12.42 -12.94
CA VAL A 148 1.71 -11.83 -13.77
C VAL A 148 1.99 -10.37 -13.37
N GLU A 149 1.78 -10.01 -12.11
CA GLU A 149 1.86 -8.64 -11.58
C GLU A 149 3.22 -7.97 -11.81
N LYS A 150 4.30 -8.76 -11.89
CA LYS A 150 5.66 -8.24 -12.14
C LYS A 150 5.78 -7.42 -13.43
N TYR A 151 4.90 -7.67 -14.41
CA TYR A 151 4.90 -6.97 -15.70
C TYR A 151 4.17 -5.63 -15.64
N THR A 152 3.35 -5.40 -14.60
CA THR A 152 2.53 -4.18 -14.42
C THR A 152 2.93 -3.38 -13.18
N ASP A 153 3.88 -3.85 -12.37
CA ASP A 153 4.37 -3.17 -11.16
C ASP A 153 4.75 -1.69 -11.39
N ASN A 154 5.37 -1.37 -12.54
CA ASN A 154 5.72 0.01 -12.85
C ASN A 154 4.51 0.89 -13.18
N VAL A 155 3.44 0.32 -13.72
CA VAL A 155 2.18 1.02 -13.98
C VAL A 155 1.46 1.27 -12.65
N TYR A 156 1.39 0.24 -11.80
CA TYR A 156 0.82 0.37 -10.45
C TYR A 156 1.51 1.47 -9.64
N LYS A 157 2.86 1.49 -9.64
CA LYS A 157 3.65 2.54 -8.96
C LYS A 157 3.47 3.93 -9.56
N ALA A 158 3.24 4.03 -10.87
CA ALA A 158 2.97 5.31 -11.50
C ALA A 158 1.63 5.90 -11.05
N VAL A 159 0.57 5.07 -10.99
CA VAL A 159 -0.73 5.48 -10.44
C VAL A 159 -0.61 5.84 -8.96
N ASP A 160 0.11 5.03 -8.17
CA ASP A 160 0.36 5.31 -6.75
C ASP A 160 1.03 6.69 -6.57
N ALA A 161 2.08 6.98 -7.33
CA ALA A 161 2.78 8.26 -7.27
C ALA A 161 1.91 9.44 -7.74
N TYR A 162 1.07 9.23 -8.75
CA TYR A 162 0.12 10.22 -9.23
C TYR A 162 -0.87 10.62 -8.13
N LEU A 163 -1.52 9.63 -7.48
CA LEU A 163 -2.54 9.87 -6.46
C LEU A 163 -2.02 10.52 -5.18
N HIS A 164 -0.73 10.36 -4.85
CA HIS A 164 -0.11 11.05 -3.72
C HIS A 164 0.29 12.50 -4.05
N LYS A 165 0.44 12.83 -5.33
CA LYS A 165 0.99 14.13 -5.76
C LYS A 165 -0.10 15.08 -6.26
N TYR A 166 -1.15 14.55 -6.86
CA TYR A 166 -2.19 15.32 -7.53
C TYR A 166 -3.56 14.98 -6.97
N THR A 167 -4.47 15.95 -7.02
CA THR A 167 -5.89 15.73 -6.76
C THR A 167 -6.46 14.97 -7.96
N PRO A 168 -7.06 13.77 -7.77
CA PRO A 168 -7.62 12.99 -8.86
C PRO A 168 -8.79 13.72 -9.51
N GLU A 169 -8.91 13.62 -10.84
CA GLU A 169 -10.09 14.10 -11.57
C GLU A 169 -11.28 13.17 -11.35
N TYR A 170 -12.50 13.60 -11.69
CA TYR A 170 -13.71 12.78 -11.47
C TYR A 170 -13.62 11.42 -12.18
N GLU A 171 -13.05 11.39 -13.38
CA GLU A 171 -12.81 10.18 -14.15
C GLU A 171 -11.83 9.22 -13.44
N ASP A 172 -10.83 9.75 -12.75
CA ASP A 172 -9.91 8.95 -11.95
C ASP A 172 -10.61 8.37 -10.71
N ILE A 173 -11.47 9.17 -10.07
CA ILE A 173 -12.27 8.72 -8.92
C ILE A 173 -13.22 7.60 -9.36
N ASP A 174 -13.91 7.75 -10.49
CA ASP A 174 -14.79 6.73 -11.08
C ASP A 174 -14.01 5.44 -11.38
N ALA A 175 -12.82 5.56 -11.97
CA ALA A 175 -11.94 4.41 -12.22
C ALA A 175 -11.57 3.68 -10.92
N ILE A 176 -11.20 4.43 -9.88
CA ILE A 176 -10.83 3.84 -8.58
C ILE A 176 -12.03 3.20 -7.89
N LEU A 177 -13.22 3.79 -8.02
CA LEU A 177 -14.48 3.22 -7.52
C LEU A 177 -14.84 1.91 -8.22
N ALA A 178 -14.62 1.83 -9.54
CA ALA A 178 -14.84 0.62 -10.33
C ALA A 178 -13.93 -0.53 -9.88
N PHE A 179 -12.67 -0.23 -9.53
CA PHE A 179 -11.69 -1.24 -9.10
C PHE A 179 -11.43 -1.29 -7.59
N ARG A 180 -12.32 -0.73 -6.75
CA ARG A 180 -12.10 -0.57 -5.30
C ARG A 180 -11.80 -1.87 -4.55
N THR A 181 -12.34 -3.00 -5.01
CA THR A 181 -12.12 -4.33 -4.40
C THR A 181 -10.73 -4.87 -4.74
N SER A 182 -10.33 -4.75 -6.01
CA SER A 182 -9.04 -5.22 -6.51
C SER A 182 -7.88 -4.35 -6.01
N HIS A 183 -8.12 -3.05 -5.85
CA HIS A 183 -7.14 -2.01 -5.53
C HIS A 183 -7.55 -1.14 -4.32
N ALA A 184 -7.93 -1.79 -3.21
CA ALA A 184 -8.40 -1.11 -2.00
C ALA A 184 -7.44 -0.03 -1.47
N ARG A 185 -6.13 -0.18 -1.69
CA ARG A 185 -5.12 0.81 -1.31
C ARG A 185 -5.36 2.17 -2.00
N PHE A 186 -5.63 2.18 -3.30
CA PHE A 186 -5.88 3.42 -4.04
C PHE A 186 -7.19 4.08 -3.65
N TYR A 187 -8.22 3.26 -3.39
CA TYR A 187 -9.48 3.75 -2.84
C TYR A 187 -9.26 4.49 -1.52
N ASN A 188 -8.51 3.90 -0.59
CA ASN A 188 -8.22 4.54 0.69
C ASN A 188 -7.42 5.85 0.54
N ILE A 189 -6.41 5.88 -0.33
CA ILE A 189 -5.63 7.10 -0.61
C ILE A 189 -6.55 8.23 -1.10
N VAL A 190 -7.45 7.93 -2.04
CA VAL A 190 -8.38 8.93 -2.58
C VAL A 190 -9.39 9.36 -1.52
N VAL A 191 -9.95 8.43 -0.74
CA VAL A 191 -10.86 8.76 0.35
C VAL A 191 -10.20 9.67 1.38
N ASP A 192 -8.98 9.36 1.83
CA ASP A 192 -8.26 10.15 2.82
C ASP A 192 -7.93 11.55 2.28
N HIS A 193 -7.51 11.63 1.01
CA HIS A 193 -7.22 12.90 0.36
C HIS A 193 -8.48 13.77 0.21
N LEU A 194 -9.56 13.22 -0.35
CA LEU A 194 -10.84 13.93 -0.51
C LEU A 194 -11.43 14.32 0.84
N ALA A 195 -11.35 13.46 1.86
CA ALA A 195 -11.79 13.80 3.21
C ALA A 195 -11.03 15.00 3.78
N THR A 196 -9.71 15.04 3.57
CA THR A 196 -8.88 16.19 3.96
C THR A 196 -9.31 17.47 3.25
N LEU A 197 -9.56 17.42 1.94
CA LEU A 197 -10.01 18.59 1.17
C LEU A 197 -11.40 19.08 1.63
N VAL A 198 -12.33 18.15 1.90
CA VAL A 198 -13.66 18.47 2.45
C VAL A 198 -13.53 19.10 3.84
N TRP A 199 -12.68 18.53 4.70
CA TRP A 199 -12.44 19.03 6.05
C TRP A 199 -11.86 20.45 6.05
N GLN A 200 -10.99 20.75 5.08
CA GLN A 200 -10.34 22.05 4.93
C GLN A 200 -11.16 23.05 4.10
N GLU A 201 -12.31 22.64 3.57
CA GLU A 201 -13.14 23.45 2.66
C GLU A 201 -12.37 23.92 1.41
N THR A 202 -11.45 23.09 0.91
CA THR A 202 -10.57 23.40 -0.24
C THR A 202 -10.93 22.64 -1.52
N ILE A 203 -12.13 22.07 -1.59
CA ILE A 203 -12.66 21.48 -2.83
C ILE A 203 -12.84 22.59 -3.88
N PRO A 204 -12.26 22.46 -5.09
CA PRO A 204 -12.32 23.51 -6.11
C PRO A 204 -13.75 23.90 -6.55
N ASP A 205 -14.63 22.91 -6.59
CA ASP A 205 -15.97 22.94 -7.17
C ASP A 205 -16.99 22.30 -6.21
N PRO A 206 -17.26 22.93 -5.05
CA PRO A 206 -17.98 22.29 -3.96
C PRO A 206 -19.41 21.88 -4.34
N GLU A 207 -20.10 22.62 -5.20
CA GLU A 207 -21.47 22.30 -5.62
C GLU A 207 -21.53 21.04 -6.51
N GLU A 208 -20.64 20.94 -7.50
CA GLU A 208 -20.52 19.78 -8.38
C GLU A 208 -20.06 18.55 -7.61
N PHE A 209 -19.08 18.71 -6.72
CA PHE A 209 -18.60 17.63 -5.86
C PHE A 209 -19.71 17.09 -4.95
N GLN A 210 -20.56 17.96 -4.39
CA GLN A 210 -21.71 17.52 -3.59
C GLN A 210 -22.74 16.75 -4.43
N GLU A 211 -22.99 17.16 -5.68
CA GLU A 211 -23.85 16.39 -6.59
C GLU A 211 -23.22 15.02 -6.91
N TYR A 212 -21.92 14.98 -7.16
CA TYR A 212 -21.18 13.75 -7.40
C TYR A 212 -21.24 12.78 -6.20
N LEU A 213 -21.09 13.28 -4.97
CA LEU A 213 -21.22 12.48 -3.75
C LEU A 213 -22.64 11.94 -3.54
N ARG A 214 -23.69 12.67 -3.95
CA ARG A 214 -25.07 12.16 -3.93
C ARG A 214 -25.26 10.97 -4.86
N LYS A 215 -24.57 10.96 -6.00
CA LYS A 215 -24.57 9.82 -6.94
C LYS A 215 -23.73 8.65 -6.42
N ASN A 216 -22.71 8.93 -5.61
CA ASN A 216 -21.74 7.96 -5.10
C ASN A 216 -21.80 7.79 -3.57
N ALA A 217 -22.92 7.26 -3.06
CA ALA A 217 -23.17 7.15 -1.61
C ALA A 217 -22.10 6.36 -0.82
N ILE A 218 -21.44 5.38 -1.45
CA ILE A 218 -20.34 4.61 -0.81
C ILE A 218 -19.15 5.53 -0.53
N LEU A 219 -18.77 6.36 -1.52
CA LEU A 219 -17.66 7.30 -1.37
C LEU A 219 -17.97 8.35 -0.30
N ALA A 220 -19.17 8.92 -0.33
CA ALA A 220 -19.64 9.89 0.66
C ALA A 220 -19.53 9.33 2.09
N LYS A 221 -20.02 8.11 2.30
CA LYS A 221 -19.94 7.43 3.60
C LYS A 221 -18.49 7.20 4.05
N SER A 222 -17.59 6.84 3.13
CA SER A 222 -16.17 6.65 3.43
C SER A 222 -15.51 7.96 3.85
N ILE A 223 -15.77 9.07 3.14
CA ILE A 223 -15.28 10.41 3.48
C ILE A 223 -15.78 10.85 4.85
N ASP A 224 -17.08 10.69 5.14
CA ASP A 224 -17.67 11.01 6.44
C ASP A 224 -17.03 10.20 7.57
N GLY A 225 -16.71 8.92 7.30
CA GLY A 225 -16.00 8.05 8.23
C GLY A 225 -14.65 8.63 8.64
N VAL A 226 -13.82 9.03 7.67
CA VAL A 226 -12.51 9.64 7.91
C VAL A 226 -12.63 10.97 8.64
N ASN A 227 -13.54 11.85 8.20
CA ASN A 227 -13.76 13.15 8.85
C ASN A 227 -14.27 13.03 10.28
N SER A 228 -15.07 12.00 10.58
CA SER A 228 -15.50 11.73 11.96
C SER A 228 -14.32 11.33 12.86
N ALA A 229 -13.32 10.63 12.32
CA ALA A 229 -12.10 10.28 13.04
C ALA A 229 -11.22 11.52 13.30
N TYR A 230 -11.08 12.41 12.31
CA TYR A 230 -10.38 13.68 12.49
C TYR A 230 -11.02 14.56 13.57
N LYS A 231 -12.35 14.70 13.56
CA LYS A 231 -13.07 15.43 14.62
C LYS A 231 -12.78 14.88 16.02
N LYS A 232 -12.78 13.56 16.18
CA LYS A 232 -12.46 12.91 17.47
C LYS A 232 -11.01 13.15 17.87
N GLN A 233 -10.07 13.04 16.94
CA GLN A 233 -8.66 13.26 17.20
C GLN A 233 -8.38 14.71 17.62
N GLN A 234 -9.02 15.68 16.95
CA GLN A 234 -8.90 17.09 17.31
C GLN A 234 -9.47 17.36 18.70
N ALA A 235 -10.68 16.88 19.00
CA ALA A 235 -11.29 17.06 20.32
C ALA A 235 -10.44 16.42 21.44
N GLN A 236 -9.82 15.26 21.17
CA GLN A 236 -8.91 14.63 22.11
C GLN A 236 -7.64 15.46 22.32
N LYS A 237 -7.04 15.97 21.25
CA LYS A 237 -5.86 16.85 21.32
C LYS A 237 -6.15 18.12 22.12
N GLU A 238 -7.28 18.78 21.86
CA GLU A 238 -7.70 19.99 22.59
C GLU A 238 -7.92 19.70 24.08
N LYS A 239 -8.49 18.53 24.40
CA LYS A 239 -8.64 18.07 25.79
C LYS A 239 -7.28 17.85 26.46
N ASP A 240 -6.37 17.16 25.79
CA ASP A 240 -5.04 16.86 26.33
C ASP A 240 -4.21 18.14 26.53
N GLU A 241 -4.31 19.10 25.61
CA GLU A 241 -3.71 20.42 25.73
C GLU A 241 -4.28 21.19 26.92
N ARG A 242 -5.61 21.17 27.10
CA ARG A 242 -6.28 21.79 28.24
C ARG A 242 -5.88 21.15 29.57
N ASP A 243 -5.82 19.83 29.63
CA ASP A 243 -5.44 19.10 30.84
C ASP A 243 -3.97 19.36 31.20
N THR A 244 -3.09 19.42 30.19
CA THR A 244 -1.69 19.80 30.34
C THR A 244 -1.55 21.23 30.86
N ALA A 245 -2.27 22.19 30.28
CA ALA A 245 -2.28 23.58 30.72
C ALA A 245 -2.81 23.73 32.16
N ASN A 246 -3.88 23.01 32.50
CA ASN A 246 -4.44 22.99 33.85
C ASN A 246 -3.48 22.40 34.87
N TRP A 247 -2.79 21.30 34.52
CA TRP A 247 -1.79 20.68 35.38
C TRP A 247 -0.60 21.62 35.61
N ALA A 248 -0.10 22.25 34.55
CA ALA A 248 0.97 23.23 34.63
C ALA A 248 0.58 24.43 35.51
N ALA A 249 -0.63 24.99 35.33
CA ALA A 249 -1.13 26.10 36.14
C ALA A 249 -1.29 25.72 37.63
N LYS A 250 -1.81 24.51 37.91
CA LYS A 250 -1.91 23.99 39.29
C LYS A 250 -0.54 23.86 39.93
N ASN A 251 0.43 23.29 39.23
CA ASN A 251 1.78 23.12 39.75
C ASN A 251 2.51 24.45 39.92
N ALA A 252 2.33 25.41 39.01
CA ALA A 252 2.87 26.75 39.17
C ALA A 252 2.29 27.45 40.40
N LYS A 253 0.97 27.32 40.65
CA LYS A 253 0.34 27.84 41.88
C LYS A 253 0.92 27.18 43.13
N LYS A 254 1.08 25.84 43.13
CA LYS A 254 1.69 25.10 44.26
C LYS A 254 3.11 25.56 44.53
N ALA A 255 3.96 25.64 43.50
CA ALA A 255 5.34 26.11 43.63
C ALA A 255 5.41 27.54 44.18
N ARG A 256 4.53 28.44 43.72
CA ARG A 256 4.44 29.82 44.24
C ARG A 256 4.09 29.83 45.74
N LEU A 257 3.12 29.01 46.16
CA LEU A 257 2.71 28.91 47.56
C LEU A 257 3.83 28.32 48.42
N GLU A 258 4.51 27.27 47.94
CA GLU A 258 5.66 26.67 48.63
C GLU A 258 6.81 27.66 48.81
N ASP A 259 7.18 28.39 47.76
CA ASP A 259 8.22 29.42 47.84
C ASP A 259 7.86 30.54 48.81
N SER A 260 6.60 30.98 48.81
CA SER A 260 6.11 32.01 49.74
C SER A 260 6.16 31.52 51.20
N ILE A 261 5.63 30.32 51.46
CA ILE A 261 5.69 29.67 52.78
C ILE A 261 7.13 29.51 53.24
N ARG A 262 8.02 29.04 52.36
CA ARG A 262 9.45 28.84 52.65
C ARG A 262 10.11 30.16 53.05
N LYS A 263 9.84 31.25 52.33
CA LYS A 263 10.35 32.59 52.65
C LYS A 263 9.81 33.10 53.99
N LYS A 264 8.52 32.94 54.28
CA LYS A 264 7.91 33.38 55.56
C LYS A 264 8.38 32.57 56.77
N MET A 265 8.81 31.34 56.55
CA MET A 265 9.38 30.46 57.58
C MET A 265 10.85 30.74 57.88
N GLN A 266 11.56 31.45 56.98
CA GLN A 266 12.96 31.83 57.19
C GLN A 266 13.05 33.03 58.14
N GLY A 267 13.65 32.82 59.32
CA GLY A 267 13.90 33.86 60.31
C GLY A 267 13.64 33.41 61.76
N PRO A 268 14.11 34.20 62.76
CA PRO A 268 13.78 34.01 64.17
C PRO A 268 12.27 33.99 64.38
N LEU A 269 11.77 33.17 65.30
CA LEU A 269 10.33 32.92 65.50
C LEU A 269 9.51 34.21 65.66
N GLU A 270 10.08 35.21 66.31
CA GLU A 270 9.47 36.52 66.61
C GLU A 270 9.27 37.42 65.38
N LYS A 271 10.00 37.15 64.28
CA LYS A 271 9.99 37.97 63.05
C LYS A 271 9.30 37.28 61.88
N ARG A 272 8.76 36.07 62.07
CA ARG A 272 8.08 35.34 61.00
C ARG A 272 6.80 36.06 60.59
N GLN A 273 6.58 36.15 59.29
CA GLN A 273 5.37 36.74 58.74
C GLN A 273 4.21 35.74 58.83
N LYS A 274 3.00 36.26 59.01
CA LYS A 274 1.78 35.44 59.03
C LYS A 274 1.48 34.87 57.64
N PHE A 275 1.01 33.64 57.62
CA PHE A 275 0.51 33.00 56.41
C PHE A 275 -0.83 33.65 56.01
N ASP A 276 -1.03 33.84 54.72
CA ASP A 276 -2.35 34.19 54.21
C ASP A 276 -3.29 32.97 54.26
N ALA A 277 -4.56 33.21 53.91
CA ALA A 277 -5.58 32.16 53.95
C ALA A 277 -5.27 31.01 52.96
N GLU A 278 -4.71 31.30 51.78
CA GLU A 278 -4.38 30.29 50.76
C GLU A 278 -3.17 29.46 51.18
N GLU A 279 -2.13 30.08 51.73
CA GLU A 279 -0.93 29.44 52.27
C GLU A 279 -1.25 28.57 53.48
N LYS A 280 -2.12 29.03 54.38
CA LYS A 280 -2.58 28.25 55.53
C LYS A 280 -3.37 27.03 55.08
N TYR A 281 -4.27 27.20 54.11
CA TYR A 281 -5.01 26.08 53.52
C TYR A 281 -4.05 25.07 52.86
N TYR A 282 -3.10 25.56 52.06
CA TYR A 282 -2.08 24.72 51.43
C TYR A 282 -1.26 23.94 52.47
N TRP A 283 -0.79 24.61 53.53
CA TRP A 283 -0.02 24.00 54.60
C TRP A 283 -0.78 22.87 55.29
N ILE A 284 -2.03 23.12 55.68
CA ILE A 284 -2.86 22.12 56.35
C ILE A 284 -3.09 20.92 55.43
N ASN A 285 -3.38 21.17 54.14
CA ASN A 285 -3.64 20.09 53.19
C ASN A 285 -2.39 19.26 52.86
N THR A 286 -1.21 19.89 52.77
CA THR A 286 0.05 19.20 52.43
C THR A 286 0.68 18.49 53.64
N TYR A 287 0.60 19.08 54.84
CA TYR A 287 1.30 18.57 56.02
C TYR A 287 0.39 17.98 57.10
N GLY A 288 -0.94 18.09 56.96
CA GLY A 288 -1.92 17.51 57.88
C GLY A 288 -1.94 18.14 59.28
N LYS A 289 -1.33 19.32 59.47
CA LYS A 289 -1.18 20.00 60.78
C LYS A 289 -1.39 21.51 60.64
N GLN A 290 -1.75 22.17 61.75
CA GLN A 290 -1.82 23.63 61.79
C GLN A 290 -0.44 24.27 61.60
N PRO A 291 -0.33 25.47 61.00
CA PRO A 291 0.93 26.20 60.91
C PRO A 291 1.54 26.46 62.30
N PRO A 292 2.88 26.56 62.41
CA PRO A 292 3.54 26.88 63.68
C PRO A 292 3.04 28.19 64.31
N LYS A 293 2.94 28.23 65.65
CA LYS A 293 2.57 29.45 66.40
C LYS A 293 3.54 30.59 66.05
N GLY A 294 3.00 31.76 65.73
CA GLY A 294 3.75 32.92 65.21
C GLY A 294 3.59 33.15 63.71
N CYS A 295 3.21 32.11 62.94
CA CYS A 295 2.88 32.23 61.52
C CYS A 295 1.36 32.27 61.24
N ALA A 296 0.52 32.23 62.29
CA ALA A 296 -0.94 32.18 62.22
C ALA A 296 -1.62 33.52 62.53
#